data_AF-A0A6G2K444-F1
#
_entry.id   AF-A0A6G2K444-F1
#
_cell.length_a   1.000
_cell.length_b   1.000
_cell.length_c   1.000
_cell.angle_alpha   90.00
_cell.angle_beta   90.00
_cell.angle_gamma   90.00
#
_symmetry.space_group_name_H-M   'P 1'
#
loop_
_entity.id
_entity.type
_entity.pdbx_description
1 polymer ?
#
loop_
_entity_poly.entity_id
_entity_poly.type
_entity_poly.pdbx_seq_one_letter_code
_entity_poly.pdbx_strand_id
1 'polypeptide(L)'
;MVVCSSGPSSPEPQAWCFQCGAGYAAEVAACVECGVATVPEPPTEVADVGAADEDQLEYDLHEYSSQSRSMMASLLLGAAVPHAWQGAVLVVREADEEQVDGFVEAVHQAAAPALPEDAPRVGYALSDFDDDYVSRLTGALDAAGIAYGFDEDGDLEVAAADEARVEGLFDKLEGDDGEASTGEFGPGLDGTDAHDVLSLLFVASDRLQRNPRDRKGNRNLARGGEEIRQLALPFGFEARTWRAVLNQVNELVDIAGSDATQDEIAAAAAATRAVLRDLV
;
A
#
# COMPACT_ATOMS: atom_id res chain seq x y z
N MET A 1 22.75 15.67 65.40
CA MET A 1 22.37 16.31 64.13
C MET A 1 22.91 15.40 63.04
N VAL A 2 22.09 14.44 62.60
CA VAL A 2 22.46 13.49 61.55
C VAL A 2 22.30 14.23 60.23
N VAL A 3 23.42 14.47 59.55
CA VAL A 3 23.42 15.03 58.19
C VAL A 3 22.99 13.90 57.27
N CYS A 4 21.78 14.03 56.70
CA CYS A 4 21.34 13.18 55.61
C CYS A 4 22.25 13.50 54.40
N SER A 5 23.19 12.61 54.09
CA SER A 5 23.89 12.65 52.80
C SER A 5 22.86 12.39 51.70
N SER A 6 22.55 13.42 50.93
CA SER A 6 21.93 13.30 49.62
C SER A 6 22.71 12.26 48.81
N GLY A 7 22.03 11.22 48.33
CA GLY A 7 22.61 10.27 47.38
C GLY A 7 23.08 11.00 46.12
N PRO A 8 23.98 10.38 45.32
CA PRO A 8 24.38 10.98 44.05
C PRO A 8 23.14 11.22 43.20
N SER A 9 22.85 12.49 42.95
CA SER A 9 21.91 12.93 41.92
C SER A 9 22.32 12.25 40.62
N SER A 10 21.43 11.43 40.05
CA SER A 10 21.63 10.90 38.71
C SER A 10 22.00 12.06 37.78
N PRO A 11 23.05 11.93 36.96
CA PRO A 11 23.43 13.00 36.05
C PRO A 11 22.25 13.34 35.13
N GLU A 12 22.02 14.63 34.91
CA GLU A 12 21.00 15.09 33.96
C GLU A 12 21.32 14.56 32.55
N PRO A 13 20.29 14.17 31.77
CA PRO A 13 20.50 13.69 30.41
C PRO A 13 21.09 14.81 29.55
N GLN A 14 22.04 14.43 28.69
CA GLN A 14 22.77 15.32 27.77
C GLN A 14 22.64 14.87 26.31
N ALA A 15 22.02 13.72 26.09
CA ALA A 15 21.72 13.16 24.79
C ALA A 15 20.31 12.57 24.84
N TRP A 16 19.51 12.79 23.81
CA TRP A 16 18.11 12.39 23.76
C TRP A 16 17.80 11.61 22.50
N CYS A 17 16.93 10.61 22.62
CA CYS A 17 16.31 10.01 21.45
C CYS A 17 15.19 10.94 20.97
N PHE A 18 15.30 11.45 19.74
CA PHE A 18 14.23 12.28 19.17
C PHE A 18 12.91 11.51 19.02
N GLN A 19 12.96 10.18 18.88
CA GLN A 19 11.80 9.34 18.59
C GLN A 19 11.00 8.95 19.86
N CYS A 20 11.67 8.49 20.92
CA CYS A 20 11.01 8.03 22.15
C CYS A 20 11.21 8.94 23.36
N GLY A 21 11.97 10.04 23.23
CA GLY A 21 12.24 10.98 24.33
C GLY A 21 13.19 10.48 25.41
N ALA A 22 13.72 9.25 25.30
CA ALA A 22 14.65 8.70 26.28
C ALA A 22 15.92 9.56 26.40
N GLY A 23 16.26 9.96 27.63
CA GLY A 23 17.45 10.73 27.96
C GLY A 23 18.63 9.85 28.39
N TYR A 24 19.82 10.20 27.93
CA TYR A 24 21.07 9.46 28.12
C TYR A 24 22.22 10.38 28.53
N ALA A 25 23.33 9.77 28.96
CA ALA A 25 24.62 10.46 29.07
C ALA A 25 25.18 10.81 27.68
N ALA A 26 26.00 11.86 27.59
CA ALA A 26 26.51 12.41 26.33
C ALA A 26 27.29 11.41 25.44
N GLU A 27 27.83 10.35 26.03
CA GLU A 27 28.60 9.31 25.32
C GLU A 27 27.73 8.28 24.59
N VAL A 28 26.43 8.22 24.87
CA VAL A 28 25.51 7.30 24.21
C VAL A 28 25.19 7.85 22.83
N ALA A 29 25.73 7.25 21.77
CA ALA A 29 25.52 7.72 20.40
C ALA A 29 24.19 7.26 19.76
N ALA A 30 23.59 6.19 20.29
CA ALA A 30 22.36 5.62 19.75
C ALA A 30 21.42 5.16 20.89
N CYS A 31 20.12 5.39 20.69
CA CYS A 31 19.06 5.01 21.62
C CYS A 31 19.01 3.49 21.79
N VAL A 32 18.91 3.02 23.03
CA VAL A 32 18.89 1.57 23.33
C VAL A 32 17.55 0.90 22.99
N GLU A 33 16.48 1.68 22.87
CA GLU A 33 15.14 1.18 22.54
C GLU A 33 14.86 1.26 21.03
N CYS A 34 15.16 2.40 20.41
CA CYS A 34 14.81 2.68 19.02
C CYS A 34 15.98 2.47 18.03
N GLY A 35 17.22 2.38 18.52
CA GLY A 35 18.42 2.25 17.67
C GLY A 35 18.80 3.50 16.87
N VAL A 36 18.03 4.59 16.96
CA VAL A 36 18.31 5.86 16.26
C VAL A 36 19.41 6.64 16.95
N ALA A 37 20.11 7.49 16.19
CA ALA A 37 21.13 8.38 16.75
C ALA A 37 20.52 9.36 17.77
N THR A 38 21.24 9.61 18.86
CA THR A 38 20.82 10.58 19.86
C THR A 38 21.20 12.01 19.46
N VAL A 39 20.37 12.97 19.85
CA VAL A 39 20.56 14.40 19.61
C VAL A 39 20.84 15.15 20.93
N PRO A 40 21.51 16.31 20.89
CA PRO A 40 21.89 17.06 22.09
C PRO A 40 20.78 17.97 22.63
N GLU A 41 19.55 17.89 22.12
CA GLU A 41 18.39 18.64 22.60
C GLU A 41 17.21 17.68 22.81
N PRO A 42 16.39 17.88 23.86
CA PRO A 42 15.23 17.03 24.08
C PRO A 42 14.19 17.27 22.97
N PRO A 43 13.44 16.23 22.55
CA PRO A 43 12.35 16.44 21.62
C PRO A 43 11.27 17.35 22.23
N THR A 44 10.62 18.13 21.38
CA THR A 44 9.45 18.92 21.74
C THR A 44 8.31 18.01 22.20
N GLU A 45 7.60 18.41 23.26
CA GLU A 45 6.38 17.74 23.66
C GLU A 45 5.24 18.13 22.70
N VAL A 46 4.28 17.23 22.49
CA VAL A 46 3.19 17.44 21.52
C VAL A 46 2.34 18.67 21.86
N ALA A 47 2.15 18.94 23.15
CA ALA A 47 1.43 20.12 23.63
C ALA A 47 2.12 21.45 23.28
N ASP A 48 3.41 21.41 22.93
CA ASP A 48 4.23 22.58 22.58
C ASP A 48 4.43 22.71 21.05
N VAL A 49 3.77 21.88 20.24
CA VAL A 49 3.78 21.99 18.78
C VAL A 49 2.79 23.07 18.35
N GLY A 50 3.31 24.26 18.08
CA GLY A 50 2.51 25.42 17.71
C GLY A 50 1.82 26.11 18.89
N ALA A 51 0.89 27.02 18.58
CA ALA A 51 0.04 27.65 19.58
C ALA A 51 -1.14 26.73 19.96
N ALA A 52 -1.69 26.93 21.16
CA ALA A 52 -2.75 26.07 21.69
C ALA A 52 -4.09 26.14 20.91
N ASP A 53 -4.25 27.11 20.02
CA ASP A 53 -5.40 27.29 19.13
C ASP A 53 -5.12 26.89 17.67
N GLU A 54 -3.90 26.44 17.36
CA GLU A 54 -3.57 25.85 16.07
C GLU A 54 -3.93 24.36 16.06
N ASP A 55 -4.56 23.91 14.99
CA ASP A 55 -4.83 22.49 14.77
C ASP A 55 -3.53 21.73 14.47
N GLN A 56 -3.48 20.46 14.90
CA GLN A 56 -2.34 19.58 14.75
C GLN A 56 -2.71 18.39 13.87
N LEU A 57 -1.74 17.93 13.07
CA LEU A 57 -1.85 16.73 12.23
C LEU A 57 -0.85 15.67 12.68
N GLU A 58 -1.24 14.41 12.51
CA GLU A 58 -0.44 13.24 12.84
C GLU A 58 -0.09 12.46 11.58
N TYR A 59 1.19 12.14 11.40
CA TYR A 59 1.70 11.25 10.36
C TYR A 59 2.17 9.95 11.01
N ASP A 60 1.55 8.83 10.64
CA ASP A 60 1.97 7.51 11.11
C ASP A 60 3.11 6.97 10.24
N LEU A 61 4.32 6.92 10.81
CA LEU A 61 5.54 6.47 10.12
C LEU A 61 6.03 5.12 10.65
N HIS A 62 5.12 4.24 11.10
CA HIS A 62 5.49 2.91 11.60
C HIS A 62 6.15 2.02 10.54
N GLU A 63 5.79 2.19 9.27
CA GLU A 63 6.36 1.42 8.14
C GLU A 63 7.74 1.92 7.74
N TYR A 64 8.12 3.11 8.17
CA TYR A 64 9.37 3.73 7.76
C TYR A 64 10.55 3.02 8.43
N SER A 65 11.67 2.95 7.73
CA SER A 65 12.92 2.50 8.34
C SER A 65 13.42 3.51 9.38
N SER A 66 14.28 3.08 10.31
CA SER A 66 14.94 4.00 11.26
C SER A 66 15.77 5.08 10.53
N GLN A 67 16.34 4.73 9.38
CA GLN A 67 17.09 5.67 8.55
C GLN A 67 16.17 6.71 7.90
N SER A 68 15.02 6.29 7.35
CA SER A 68 14.02 7.18 6.75
C SER A 68 13.44 8.15 7.78
N ARG A 69 13.10 7.67 9.00
CA ARG A 69 12.67 8.57 10.08
C ARG A 69 13.77 9.53 10.54
N SER A 70 15.04 9.10 10.55
CA SER A 70 16.17 9.98 10.87
C SER A 70 16.37 11.07 9.80
N MET A 71 16.16 10.72 8.54
CA MET A 71 16.15 11.70 7.44
C MET A 71 14.99 12.68 7.58
N MET A 72 13.78 12.19 7.85
CA MET A 72 12.60 13.04 8.11
C MET A 72 12.86 14.04 9.24
N ALA A 73 13.39 13.58 10.37
CA ALA A 73 13.76 14.44 11.50
C ALA A 73 14.80 15.50 11.10
N SER A 74 15.77 15.14 10.25
CA SER A 74 16.79 16.07 9.76
C SER A 74 16.21 17.15 8.84
N LEU A 75 15.24 16.80 7.98
CA LEU A 75 14.55 17.75 7.10
C LEU A 75 13.71 18.75 7.90
N LEU A 76 12.91 18.26 8.85
CA LEU A 76 12.08 19.08 9.74
C LEU A 76 12.93 20.07 10.56
N LEU A 77 14.04 19.59 11.13
CA LEU A 77 14.99 20.44 11.86
C LEU A 77 15.65 21.48 10.94
N GLY A 78 16.09 21.06 9.76
CA GLY A 78 16.72 21.94 8.77
C GLY A 78 15.81 23.06 8.28
N ALA A 79 14.51 22.78 8.16
CA ALA A 79 13.48 23.75 7.78
C ALA A 79 12.87 24.52 8.97
N ALA A 80 13.27 24.18 10.21
CA ALA A 80 12.73 24.73 11.44
C ALA A 80 11.19 24.59 11.56
N VAL A 81 10.65 23.46 11.10
CA VAL A 81 9.23 23.12 11.25
C VAL A 81 8.95 22.75 12.70
N PRO A 82 7.99 23.39 13.39
CA PRO A 82 7.55 22.96 14.71
C PRO A 82 6.95 21.55 14.66
N HIS A 83 7.53 20.61 15.41
CA HIS A 83 7.10 19.23 15.40
C HIS A 83 7.42 18.53 16.72
N ALA A 84 6.71 17.43 16.98
CA ALA A 84 6.98 16.49 18.06
C ALA A 84 6.91 15.05 17.56
N TRP A 85 7.52 14.14 18.29
CA TRP A 85 7.50 12.71 18.00
C TRP A 85 6.88 11.94 19.16
N GLN A 86 5.98 11.01 18.84
CA GLN A 86 5.42 10.03 19.76
C GLN A 86 5.75 8.63 19.25
N GLY A 87 6.96 8.14 19.52
CA GLY A 87 7.43 6.91 18.90
C GLY A 87 7.55 7.11 17.39
N ALA A 88 6.88 6.27 16.59
CA ALA A 88 6.92 6.40 15.12
C ALA A 88 5.91 7.41 14.55
N VAL A 89 5.09 8.04 15.39
CA VAL A 89 4.12 9.05 14.96
C VAL A 89 4.75 10.44 15.03
N LEU A 90 4.71 11.17 13.93
CA LEU A 90 5.14 12.56 13.82
C LEU A 90 3.92 13.47 13.98
N VAL A 91 4.00 14.45 14.88
CA VAL A 91 2.95 15.46 15.07
C VAL A 91 3.47 16.82 14.63
N VAL A 92 2.71 17.50 13.78
CA VAL A 92 3.03 18.81 13.19
C VAL A 92 1.81 19.73 13.28
N ARG A 93 1.99 21.01 12.98
CA ARG A 93 0.86 21.94 12.82
C ARG A 93 0.17 21.68 11.49
N GLU A 94 -1.15 21.77 11.44
CA GLU A 94 -1.91 21.67 10.18
C GLU A 94 -1.46 22.72 9.16
N ALA A 95 -1.07 23.91 9.62
CA ALA A 95 -0.54 24.97 8.77
C ALA A 95 0.77 24.61 8.02
N ASP A 96 1.50 23.58 8.47
CA ASP A 96 2.75 23.13 7.85
C ASP A 96 2.56 21.87 6.98
N GLU A 97 1.33 21.36 6.81
CA GLU A 97 1.00 20.12 6.07
C GLU A 97 1.67 20.06 4.70
N GLU A 98 1.46 21.07 3.84
CA GLU A 98 1.99 21.10 2.48
C GLU A 98 3.53 20.97 2.44
N GLN A 99 4.22 21.55 3.42
CA GLN A 99 5.67 21.44 3.52
C GLN A 99 6.10 20.06 4.01
N VAL A 100 5.38 19.51 4.98
CA VAL A 100 5.65 18.18 5.55
C VAL A 100 5.38 17.09 4.52
N ASP A 101 4.32 17.20 3.72
CA ASP A 101 4.03 16.31 2.59
C ASP A 101 5.18 16.30 1.57
N GLY A 102 5.76 17.47 1.26
CA GLY A 102 6.96 17.57 0.44
C GLY A 102 8.17 16.83 1.04
N PHE A 103 8.31 16.81 2.36
CA PHE A 103 9.37 16.03 3.02
C PHE A 103 9.07 14.53 3.04
N VAL A 104 7.81 14.14 3.23
CA VAL A 104 7.37 12.74 3.12
C VAL A 104 7.76 12.19 1.76
N GLU A 105 7.44 12.93 0.69
CA GLU A 105 7.79 12.56 -0.68
C GLU A 105 9.32 12.50 -0.88
N ALA A 106 10.06 13.50 -0.40
CA ALA A 106 11.53 13.50 -0.51
C ALA A 106 12.19 12.32 0.23
N VAL A 107 11.68 11.95 1.41
CA VAL A 107 12.14 10.78 2.17
C VAL A 107 11.80 9.49 1.43
N HIS A 108 10.62 9.40 0.82
CA HIS A 108 10.20 8.26 0.03
C HIS A 108 11.13 8.06 -1.18
N GLN A 109 11.36 9.12 -1.97
CA GLN A 109 12.29 9.10 -3.11
C GLN A 109 13.72 8.72 -2.72
N ALA A 110 14.21 9.19 -1.56
CA ALA A 110 15.54 8.85 -1.09
C ALA A 110 15.65 7.41 -0.56
N ALA A 111 14.54 6.81 -0.14
CA ALA A 111 14.47 5.41 0.27
C ALA A 111 14.25 4.47 -0.93
N ALA A 112 13.73 4.98 -2.04
CA ALA A 112 13.52 4.22 -3.27
C ALA A 112 14.85 3.69 -3.83
N PRO A 113 14.86 2.49 -4.43
CA PRO A 113 16.04 1.97 -5.10
C PRO A 113 16.47 2.90 -6.24
N ALA A 114 17.67 3.49 -6.12
CA ALA A 114 18.19 4.35 -7.17
C ALA A 114 18.52 3.56 -8.44
N LEU A 115 18.14 4.09 -9.61
CA LEU A 115 18.58 3.55 -10.88
C LEU A 115 20.10 3.66 -11.02
N PRO A 116 20.80 2.57 -11.39
CA PRO A 116 22.22 2.66 -11.67
C PRO A 116 22.48 3.58 -12.89
N GLU A 117 23.45 4.49 -12.76
CA GLU A 117 23.80 5.43 -13.85
C GLU A 117 24.33 4.73 -15.10
N ASP A 118 25.04 3.61 -14.93
CA ASP A 118 25.69 2.88 -16.03
C ASP A 118 24.88 1.66 -16.54
N ALA A 119 23.67 1.41 -16.02
CA ALA A 119 22.85 0.29 -16.47
C ALA A 119 22.10 0.62 -17.77
N PRO A 120 21.94 -0.34 -18.70
CA PRO A 120 21.02 -0.17 -19.82
C PRO A 120 19.61 0.14 -19.31
N ARG A 121 18.98 1.18 -19.86
CA ARG A 121 17.65 1.64 -19.45
C ARG A 121 16.62 1.43 -20.56
N VAL A 122 15.37 1.29 -20.15
CA VAL A 122 14.19 1.31 -21.02
C VAL A 122 13.32 2.46 -20.53
N GLY A 123 12.88 3.30 -21.46
CA GLY A 123 11.99 4.44 -21.20
C GLY A 123 10.56 4.14 -21.64
N TYR A 124 9.59 4.53 -20.83
CA TYR A 124 8.16 4.44 -21.10
C TYR A 124 7.56 5.84 -21.17
N ALA A 125 6.95 6.16 -22.30
CA ALA A 125 6.29 7.45 -22.48
C ALA A 125 5.05 7.53 -21.60
N LEU A 126 5.02 8.49 -20.67
CA LEU A 126 3.89 8.68 -19.74
C LEU A 126 3.00 9.87 -20.07
N SER A 127 3.34 10.64 -21.10
CA SER A 127 2.62 11.85 -21.51
C SER A 127 1.14 11.65 -21.89
N ASP A 128 0.74 10.43 -22.25
CA ASP A 128 -0.66 10.08 -22.57
C ASP A 128 -1.47 9.61 -21.34
N PHE A 129 -0.84 9.47 -20.18
CA PHE A 129 -1.46 9.00 -18.94
C PHE A 129 -1.78 10.17 -18.01
N ASP A 130 -2.80 9.99 -17.15
CA ASP A 130 -3.15 10.97 -16.13
C ASP A 130 -2.33 10.80 -14.84
N ASP A 131 -2.30 11.85 -14.01
CA ASP A 131 -1.53 11.89 -12.75
C ASP A 131 -1.96 10.77 -11.77
N ASP A 132 -3.22 10.37 -11.80
CA ASP A 132 -3.76 9.29 -10.97
C ASP A 132 -3.20 7.93 -11.40
N TYR A 133 -3.07 7.69 -12.71
CA TYR A 133 -2.41 6.51 -13.26
C TYR A 133 -0.93 6.50 -12.91
N VAL A 134 -0.23 7.61 -13.12
CA VAL A 134 1.21 7.72 -12.80
C VAL A 134 1.46 7.46 -11.32
N SER A 135 0.64 8.00 -10.43
CA SER A 135 0.75 7.77 -8.97
C SER A 135 0.53 6.30 -8.58
N ARG A 136 -0.36 5.59 -9.28
CA ARG A 136 -0.59 4.16 -9.02
C ARG A 136 0.52 3.30 -9.59
N LEU A 137 1.09 3.68 -10.74
CA LEU A 137 2.25 3.03 -11.32
C LEU A 137 3.49 3.15 -10.44
N THR A 138 3.79 4.35 -9.93
CA THR A 138 4.93 4.55 -9.01
C THR A 138 4.75 3.72 -7.74
N GLY A 139 3.58 3.77 -7.11
CA GLY A 139 3.30 2.92 -5.94
C GLY A 139 3.44 1.42 -6.21
N ALA A 140 3.09 0.95 -7.41
CA ALA A 140 3.28 -0.43 -7.82
C ALA A 140 4.77 -0.80 -8.02
N LEU A 141 5.57 0.13 -8.57
CA LEU A 141 7.03 -0.03 -8.72
C LEU A 141 7.72 -0.11 -7.36
N ASP A 142 7.31 0.75 -6.41
CA ASP A 142 7.83 0.77 -5.04
C ASP A 142 7.50 -0.54 -4.30
N ALA A 143 6.24 -0.98 -4.38
CA ALA A 143 5.82 -2.25 -3.79
C ALA A 143 6.57 -3.46 -4.39
N ALA A 144 6.96 -3.37 -5.67
CA ALA A 144 7.76 -4.37 -6.35
C ALA A 144 9.28 -4.24 -6.07
N GLY A 145 9.72 -3.16 -5.39
CA GLY A 145 11.13 -2.85 -5.17
C GLY A 145 11.90 -2.67 -6.48
N ILE A 146 11.26 -2.12 -7.50
CA ILE A 146 11.87 -1.85 -8.80
C ILE A 146 12.48 -0.46 -8.75
N ALA A 147 13.77 -0.35 -9.12
CA ALA A 147 14.42 0.94 -9.27
C ALA A 147 13.86 1.66 -10.50
N TYR A 148 13.46 2.92 -10.34
CA TYR A 148 12.96 3.75 -11.43
C TYR A 148 13.40 5.20 -11.29
N GLY A 149 13.18 5.99 -12.34
CA GLY A 149 13.42 7.42 -12.38
C GLY A 149 12.60 8.07 -13.49
N PHE A 150 12.63 9.39 -13.55
CA PHE A 150 11.99 10.15 -14.63
C PHE A 150 13.03 10.96 -15.37
N ASP A 151 12.90 11.01 -16.69
CA ASP A 151 13.74 11.87 -17.51
C ASP A 151 13.23 13.33 -17.56
N GLU A 152 13.85 14.16 -18.39
CA GLU A 152 13.50 15.58 -18.53
C GLU A 152 12.11 15.81 -19.15
N ASP A 153 11.59 14.83 -19.88
CA ASP A 153 10.27 14.87 -20.53
C ASP A 153 9.16 14.27 -19.64
N GLY A 154 9.53 13.72 -18.48
CA GLY A 154 8.61 13.07 -17.54
C GLY A 154 8.33 11.61 -17.88
N ASP A 155 9.12 11.02 -18.77
CA ASP A 155 9.01 9.62 -19.13
C ASP A 155 9.68 8.73 -18.07
N LEU A 156 9.07 7.57 -17.81
CA LEU A 156 9.54 6.63 -16.80
C LEU A 156 10.75 5.86 -17.35
N GLU A 157 11.90 6.00 -16.71
CA GLU A 157 13.06 5.16 -16.95
C GLU A 157 13.12 4.01 -15.94
N VAL A 158 13.46 2.81 -16.42
CA VAL A 158 13.73 1.63 -15.59
C VAL A 158 14.96 0.89 -16.10
N ALA A 159 15.56 0.03 -15.28
CA ALA A 159 16.62 -0.86 -15.74
C ALA A 159 16.06 -1.88 -16.74
N ALA A 160 16.77 -2.12 -17.86
CA ALA A 160 16.36 -3.10 -18.87
C ALA A 160 16.21 -4.53 -18.32
N ALA A 161 16.87 -4.85 -17.20
CA ALA A 161 16.69 -6.12 -16.50
C ALA A 161 15.30 -6.28 -15.85
N ASP A 162 14.63 -5.16 -15.55
CA ASP A 162 13.31 -5.11 -14.92
C ASP A 162 12.18 -4.88 -15.93
N GLU A 163 12.48 -4.72 -17.23
CA GLU A 163 11.50 -4.48 -18.32
C GLU A 163 10.29 -5.42 -18.23
N ALA A 164 10.51 -6.74 -18.22
CA ALA A 164 9.42 -7.72 -18.14
C ALA A 164 8.59 -7.63 -16.85
N ARG A 165 9.18 -7.13 -15.75
CA ARG A 165 8.45 -6.94 -14.49
C ARG A 165 7.58 -5.70 -14.57
N VAL A 166 8.09 -4.64 -15.18
CA VAL A 166 7.41 -3.35 -15.38
C VAL A 166 6.25 -3.51 -16.37
N GLU A 167 6.44 -4.20 -17.49
CA GLU A 167 5.35 -4.57 -18.40
C GLU A 167 4.25 -5.34 -17.67
N GLY A 168 4.61 -6.29 -16.82
CA GLY A 168 3.65 -7.00 -15.98
C GLY A 168 2.97 -6.13 -14.91
N LEU A 169 3.46 -4.92 -14.61
CA LEU A 169 2.75 -3.93 -13.79
C LEU A 169 1.78 -3.10 -14.64
N PHE A 170 2.21 -2.66 -15.83
CA PHE A 170 1.32 -2.00 -16.80
C PHE A 170 0.09 -2.86 -17.10
N ASP A 171 0.28 -4.14 -17.42
CA ASP A 171 -0.83 -5.07 -17.69
C ASP A 171 -1.80 -5.20 -16.50
N LYS A 172 -1.28 -5.18 -15.27
CA LYS A 172 -2.10 -5.27 -14.05
C LYS A 172 -2.91 -4.00 -13.82
N LEU A 173 -2.29 -2.85 -14.01
CA LEU A 173 -2.95 -1.55 -13.87
C LEU A 173 -3.98 -1.35 -14.98
N GLU A 174 -3.66 -1.67 -16.23
CA GLU A 174 -4.66 -1.65 -17.31
C GLU A 174 -5.83 -2.62 -17.04
N GLY A 175 -5.57 -3.77 -16.43
CA GLY A 175 -6.61 -4.68 -15.95
C GLY A 175 -7.50 -4.11 -14.84
N ASP A 176 -6.98 -3.20 -14.02
CA ASP A 176 -7.70 -2.47 -12.96
C ASP A 176 -8.43 -1.22 -13.49
N ASP A 177 -7.92 -0.62 -14.58
CA ASP A 177 -8.28 0.74 -15.01
C ASP A 177 -9.06 0.79 -16.34
N GLY A 178 -8.74 -0.11 -17.28
CA GLY A 178 -8.98 0.13 -18.71
C GLY A 178 -10.18 -0.58 -19.32
N GLU A 179 -10.54 -1.77 -18.84
CA GLU A 179 -11.72 -2.51 -19.36
C GLU A 179 -12.76 -2.86 -18.29
N ALA A 180 -12.38 -2.76 -17.02
CA ALA A 180 -13.21 -3.09 -15.87
C ALA A 180 -14.13 -1.95 -15.38
N SER A 181 -14.12 -0.75 -15.99
CA SER A 181 -14.95 0.38 -15.48
C SER A 181 -15.96 0.97 -16.48
N THR A 182 -15.88 0.65 -17.79
CA THR A 182 -16.78 1.24 -18.82
C THR A 182 -17.72 0.25 -19.52
N GLY A 183 -17.48 -1.07 -19.40
CA GLY A 183 -18.40 -2.09 -19.91
C GLY A 183 -19.81 -1.99 -19.30
N GLU A 184 -20.84 -1.99 -20.15
CA GLU A 184 -22.25 -2.08 -19.75
C GLU A 184 -22.48 -3.41 -19.02
N PHE A 185 -23.13 -3.37 -17.85
CA PHE A 185 -23.52 -4.59 -17.15
C PHE A 185 -24.59 -5.36 -17.95
N GLY A 186 -24.78 -6.63 -17.62
CA GLY A 186 -25.78 -7.44 -18.29
C GLY A 186 -27.18 -6.82 -18.24
N PRO A 187 -28.07 -7.16 -19.18
CA PRO A 187 -29.40 -6.56 -19.31
C PRO A 187 -30.34 -6.86 -18.12
N GLY A 188 -29.91 -7.71 -17.19
CA GLY A 188 -30.74 -8.28 -16.13
C GLY A 188 -31.34 -9.60 -16.58
N LEU A 189 -31.46 -10.53 -15.62
CA LEU A 189 -32.15 -11.81 -15.82
C LEU A 189 -33.44 -11.82 -14.99
N ASP A 190 -34.59 -11.84 -15.67
CA ASP A 190 -35.88 -11.90 -15.01
C ASP A 190 -36.03 -13.15 -14.14
N GLY A 191 -36.35 -12.95 -12.86
CA GLY A 191 -36.57 -14.04 -11.90
C GLY A 191 -35.29 -14.68 -11.35
N THR A 192 -34.11 -14.12 -11.65
CA THR A 192 -32.83 -14.56 -11.09
C THR A 192 -32.35 -13.54 -10.07
N ASP A 193 -32.18 -13.98 -8.82
CA ASP A 193 -31.60 -13.17 -7.76
C ASP A 193 -30.06 -13.25 -7.79
N ALA A 194 -29.40 -12.10 -7.65
CA ALA A 194 -27.94 -12.05 -7.65
C ALA A 194 -27.32 -12.84 -6.50
N HIS A 195 -27.91 -12.83 -5.30
CA HIS A 195 -27.42 -13.61 -4.16
C HIS A 195 -27.54 -15.11 -4.39
N ASP A 196 -28.56 -15.57 -5.12
CA ASP A 196 -28.69 -16.99 -5.48
C ASP A 196 -27.56 -17.43 -6.42
N VAL A 197 -27.20 -16.59 -7.39
CA VAL A 197 -26.09 -16.85 -8.32
C VAL A 197 -24.75 -16.80 -7.59
N LEU A 198 -24.52 -15.81 -6.72
CA LEU A 198 -23.32 -15.71 -5.89
C LEU A 198 -23.19 -16.94 -4.97
N SER A 199 -24.29 -17.39 -4.35
CA SER A 199 -24.32 -18.59 -3.49
C SER A 199 -23.99 -19.85 -4.27
N LEU A 200 -24.52 -19.97 -5.49
CA LEU A 200 -24.22 -21.08 -6.39
C LEU A 200 -22.73 -21.12 -6.75
N LEU A 201 -22.17 -19.97 -7.10
CA LEU A 201 -20.76 -19.81 -7.47
C LEU A 201 -19.84 -20.08 -6.28
N PHE A 202 -20.16 -19.57 -5.10
CA PHE A 202 -19.38 -19.81 -3.88
C PHE A 202 -19.26 -21.30 -3.58
N VAL A 203 -20.38 -22.04 -3.63
CA VAL A 203 -20.40 -23.49 -3.40
C VAL A 203 -19.67 -24.24 -4.53
N ALA A 204 -19.73 -23.76 -5.77
CA ALA A 204 -19.00 -24.34 -6.89
C ALA A 204 -17.48 -24.17 -6.70
N SER A 205 -17.01 -22.96 -6.40
CA SER A 205 -15.61 -22.65 -6.13
C SER A 205 -15.08 -23.41 -4.90
N ASP A 206 -15.85 -23.50 -3.81
CA ASP A 206 -15.50 -24.26 -2.61
C ASP A 206 -15.31 -25.77 -2.90
N ARG A 207 -16.07 -26.33 -3.86
CA ARG A 207 -15.86 -27.71 -4.33
C ARG A 207 -14.64 -27.84 -5.22
N LEU A 208 -14.47 -26.95 -6.19
CA LEU A 208 -13.39 -27.01 -7.17
C LEU A 208 -12.02 -26.79 -6.52
N GLN A 209 -11.94 -25.93 -5.50
CA GLN A 209 -10.72 -25.76 -4.70
C GLN A 209 -10.28 -27.08 -4.04
N ARG A 210 -11.22 -27.91 -3.57
CA ARG A 210 -10.89 -29.20 -2.92
C ARG A 210 -10.77 -30.37 -3.89
N ASN A 211 -11.50 -30.32 -4.99
CA ASN A 211 -11.52 -31.32 -6.02
C ASN A 211 -11.79 -30.67 -7.39
N PRO A 212 -10.75 -30.28 -8.13
CA PRO A 212 -10.86 -29.65 -9.45
C PRO A 212 -11.66 -30.48 -10.47
N ARG A 213 -11.72 -31.81 -10.29
CA ARG A 213 -12.46 -32.73 -11.17
C ARG A 213 -13.91 -32.95 -10.73
N ASP A 214 -14.42 -32.21 -9.76
CA ASP A 214 -15.80 -32.35 -9.31
C ASP A 214 -16.79 -31.98 -10.43
N ARG A 215 -17.49 -32.98 -10.97
CA ARG A 215 -18.41 -32.79 -12.11
C ARG A 215 -19.58 -31.85 -11.78
N LYS A 216 -20.01 -31.81 -10.53
CA LYS A 216 -21.11 -30.94 -10.09
C LYS A 216 -20.62 -29.50 -9.90
N GLY A 217 -19.44 -29.30 -9.34
CA GLY A 217 -18.74 -28.03 -9.22
C GLY A 217 -18.53 -27.40 -10.59
N ASN A 218 -17.93 -28.13 -11.53
CA ASN A 218 -17.71 -27.64 -12.90
C ASN A 218 -19.01 -27.24 -13.62
N ARG A 219 -20.07 -28.07 -13.52
CA ARG A 219 -21.37 -27.73 -14.11
C ARG A 219 -22.00 -26.49 -13.46
N ASN A 220 -21.91 -26.37 -12.14
CA ASN A 220 -22.47 -25.24 -11.41
C ASN A 220 -21.68 -23.95 -11.68
N LEU A 221 -20.34 -24.03 -11.81
CA LEU A 221 -19.48 -22.94 -12.21
C LEU A 221 -19.84 -22.44 -13.61
N ALA A 222 -19.93 -23.35 -14.60
CA ALA A 222 -20.31 -22.98 -15.97
C ALA A 222 -21.69 -22.32 -16.03
N ARG A 223 -22.67 -22.84 -15.26
CA ARG A 223 -24.00 -22.24 -15.16
C ARG A 223 -23.97 -20.86 -14.50
N GLY A 224 -23.36 -20.76 -13.31
CA GLY A 224 -23.31 -19.51 -12.55
C GLY A 224 -22.51 -18.43 -13.27
N GLY A 225 -21.44 -18.81 -13.97
CA GLY A 225 -20.63 -17.90 -14.78
C GLY A 225 -21.39 -17.34 -15.99
N GLU A 226 -22.30 -18.12 -16.58
CA GLU A 226 -23.20 -17.60 -17.62
C GLU A 226 -24.27 -16.69 -17.03
N GLU A 227 -24.91 -17.10 -15.93
CA GLU A 227 -25.97 -16.32 -15.28
C GLU A 227 -25.44 -14.97 -14.79
N ILE A 228 -24.26 -14.93 -14.14
CA ILE A 228 -23.72 -13.70 -13.55
C ILE A 228 -23.37 -12.63 -14.60
N ARG A 229 -22.93 -13.02 -15.80
CA ARG A 229 -22.64 -12.08 -16.90
C ARG A 229 -23.88 -11.37 -17.45
N GLN A 230 -25.04 -12.00 -17.33
CA GLN A 230 -26.31 -11.44 -17.81
C GLN A 230 -27.01 -10.58 -16.75
N LEU A 231 -26.56 -10.63 -15.49
CA LEU A 231 -27.10 -9.80 -14.42
C LEU A 231 -26.68 -8.34 -14.58
N ALA A 232 -27.64 -7.45 -14.35
CA ALA A 232 -27.39 -6.03 -14.13
C ALA A 232 -26.68 -5.82 -12.77
N LEU A 233 -26.17 -4.61 -12.54
CA LEU A 233 -25.63 -4.22 -11.23
C LEU A 233 -26.72 -4.41 -10.14
N PRO A 234 -26.50 -5.30 -9.16
CA PRO A 234 -27.49 -5.52 -8.11
C PRO A 234 -27.60 -4.30 -7.20
N PHE A 235 -28.82 -4.02 -6.71
CA PHE A 235 -29.04 -2.91 -5.80
C PHE A 235 -28.19 -3.07 -4.53
N GLY A 236 -27.48 -2.01 -4.14
CA GLY A 236 -26.61 -2.01 -2.95
C GLY A 236 -25.18 -2.50 -3.20
N PHE A 237 -24.83 -2.93 -4.43
CA PHE A 237 -23.45 -3.22 -4.81
C PHE A 237 -22.78 -2.02 -5.46
N GLU A 238 -21.51 -1.80 -5.13
CA GLU A 238 -20.66 -0.86 -5.85
C GLU A 238 -20.25 -1.45 -7.20
N ALA A 239 -20.21 -0.61 -8.24
CA ALA A 239 -19.89 -1.04 -9.61
C ALA A 239 -18.51 -1.72 -9.71
N ARG A 240 -17.52 -1.21 -8.97
CA ARG A 240 -16.17 -1.79 -8.91
C ARG A 240 -16.18 -3.18 -8.29
N THR A 241 -16.82 -3.34 -7.12
CA THR A 241 -16.97 -4.64 -6.45
C THR A 241 -17.68 -5.65 -7.33
N TRP A 242 -18.78 -5.26 -7.99
CA TRP A 242 -19.51 -6.15 -8.89
C TRP A 242 -18.63 -6.58 -10.08
N ARG A 243 -17.84 -5.68 -10.64
CA ARG A 243 -16.91 -6.02 -11.73
C ARG A 243 -15.80 -6.96 -11.28
N ALA A 244 -15.21 -6.73 -10.10
CA ALA A 244 -14.19 -7.61 -9.54
C ALA A 244 -14.72 -9.06 -9.41
N VAL A 245 -15.96 -9.22 -8.99
CA VAL A 245 -16.63 -10.53 -8.96
C VAL A 245 -16.76 -11.14 -10.36
N LEU A 246 -17.24 -10.36 -11.35
CA LEU A 246 -17.38 -10.83 -12.73
C LEU A 246 -16.04 -11.28 -13.32
N ASN A 247 -14.98 -10.49 -13.14
CA ASN A 247 -13.64 -10.79 -13.62
C ASN A 247 -13.10 -12.07 -12.97
N GLN A 248 -13.20 -12.18 -11.65
CA GLN A 248 -12.72 -13.33 -10.92
C GLN A 248 -13.46 -14.64 -11.25
N VAL A 249 -14.75 -14.55 -11.56
CA VAL A 249 -15.56 -15.71 -12.01
C VAL A 249 -15.23 -16.06 -13.46
N ASN A 250 -15.02 -15.07 -14.34
CA ASN A 250 -14.61 -15.29 -15.72
C ASN A 250 -13.28 -16.02 -15.81
N GLU A 251 -12.28 -15.52 -15.08
CA GLU A 251 -10.95 -16.14 -15.01
C GLU A 251 -11.05 -17.62 -14.59
N LEU A 252 -11.83 -17.93 -13.56
CA LEU A 252 -12.03 -19.31 -13.13
C LEU A 252 -12.74 -20.17 -14.19
N VAL A 253 -13.74 -19.63 -14.88
CA VAL A 253 -14.44 -20.32 -15.98
C VAL A 253 -13.47 -20.63 -17.12
N ASP A 254 -12.61 -19.68 -17.48
CA ASP A 254 -11.64 -19.83 -18.56
C ASP A 254 -10.55 -20.85 -18.20
N ILE A 255 -9.98 -20.75 -17.00
CA ILE A 255 -9.00 -21.71 -16.47
C ILE A 255 -9.61 -23.12 -16.45
N ALA A 256 -10.83 -23.29 -15.92
CA ALA A 256 -11.50 -24.58 -15.86
C ALA A 256 -11.92 -25.14 -17.23
N GLY A 257 -12.09 -24.28 -18.24
CA GLY A 257 -12.42 -24.65 -19.62
C GLY A 257 -11.22 -24.95 -20.51
N SER A 258 -10.01 -24.62 -20.05
CA SER A 258 -8.75 -24.81 -20.77
C SER A 258 -8.06 -26.14 -20.42
N ASP A 259 -6.86 -26.39 -20.96
CA ASP A 259 -6.01 -27.54 -20.58
C ASP A 259 -5.17 -27.24 -19.31
N ALA A 260 -5.70 -26.41 -18.41
CA ALA A 260 -5.05 -26.04 -17.16
C ALA A 260 -4.84 -27.25 -16.24
N THR A 261 -3.80 -27.18 -15.44
CA THR A 261 -3.50 -28.17 -14.41
C THR A 261 -4.55 -28.13 -13.29
N GLN A 262 -4.65 -29.23 -12.55
CA GLN A 262 -5.54 -29.29 -11.39
C GLN A 262 -5.16 -28.26 -10.32
N ASP A 263 -3.87 -27.96 -10.19
CA ASP A 263 -3.38 -27.02 -9.18
C ASP A 263 -3.75 -25.58 -9.56
N GLU A 264 -3.68 -25.22 -10.85
CA GLU A 264 -4.17 -23.92 -11.36
C GLU A 264 -5.68 -23.75 -11.15
N ILE A 265 -6.48 -24.78 -11.46
CA ILE A 265 -7.94 -24.74 -11.23
C ILE A 265 -8.24 -24.62 -9.72
N ALA A 266 -7.51 -25.35 -8.87
CA ALA A 266 -7.69 -25.27 -7.42
C ALA A 266 -7.34 -23.89 -6.86
N ALA A 267 -6.25 -23.29 -7.35
CA ALA A 267 -5.80 -21.95 -6.97
C ALA A 267 -6.79 -20.87 -7.41
N ALA A 268 -7.22 -20.90 -8.67
CA ALA A 268 -8.25 -19.97 -9.17
C ALA A 268 -9.56 -20.12 -8.39
N ALA A 269 -9.98 -21.35 -8.10
CA ALA A 269 -11.19 -21.60 -7.31
C ALA A 269 -11.06 -21.09 -5.87
N ALA A 270 -9.87 -21.16 -5.27
CA ALA A 270 -9.59 -20.58 -3.96
C ALA A 270 -9.74 -19.05 -3.97
N ALA A 271 -9.18 -18.39 -4.98
CA ALA A 271 -9.26 -16.94 -5.16
C ALA A 271 -10.70 -16.47 -5.32
N THR A 272 -11.46 -17.08 -6.25
CA THR A 272 -12.89 -16.77 -6.43
C THR A 272 -13.70 -16.98 -5.15
N ARG A 273 -13.44 -18.08 -4.41
CA ARG A 273 -14.14 -18.35 -3.15
C ARG A 273 -13.81 -17.33 -2.05
N ALA A 274 -12.60 -16.75 -2.06
CA ALA A 274 -12.21 -15.72 -1.11
C ALA A 274 -13.00 -14.43 -1.36
N VAL A 275 -13.04 -13.96 -2.61
CA VAL A 275 -13.80 -12.76 -3.02
C VAL A 275 -15.28 -12.91 -2.72
N LEU A 276 -15.86 -14.08 -3.00
CA LEU A 276 -17.28 -14.31 -2.77
C LEU A 276 -17.65 -14.43 -1.29
N ARG A 277 -16.72 -14.78 -0.39
CA ARG A 277 -17.04 -15.08 1.02
C ARG A 277 -17.74 -13.93 1.74
N ASP A 278 -17.38 -12.70 1.41
CA ASP A 278 -17.88 -11.52 2.12
C ASP A 278 -19.19 -10.98 1.50
N LEU A 279 -19.69 -11.63 0.44
CA LEU A 279 -20.84 -11.20 -0.36
C LEU A 279 -22.06 -12.16 -0.27
N VAL A 280 -21.91 -13.31 0.40
CA VAL A 280 -22.95 -14.35 0.57
C VAL A 280 -23.20 -14.74 2.01
#